data_AF-A0A9N7UF66-F1
#
_entry.id   AF-A0A9N7UF66-F1
#
_cell.length_a   1.000
_cell.length_b   1.000
_cell.length_c   1.000
_cell.angle_alpha   90.00
_cell.angle_beta   90.00
_cell.angle_gamma   90.00
#
_symmetry.space_group_name_H-M   'P 1'
#
loop_
_entity.id
_entity.type
_entity.pdbx_description
1 polymer ?
#
loop_
_entity_poly.entity_id
_entity_poly.type
_entity_poly.pdbx_seq_one_letter_code
_entity_poly.pdbx_strand_id
1 'polypeptide(L)'
;MSRVLIVGAGLTGSVCACLLRRELQNKVNIVVWDKARGSGGRMSTTRPPDPSSHSADLGAQYITATPAYAQSHHSFYSELLSSGVLQPLLTQVEGLKHKDNERNYVTPLGMCSVVKHFLSESGADLFFEHHVTGLYRSGASWEVERKAGASETFDAVILTMPVPQILQLQGDVGQ
;
A
#
# COMPACT_ATOMS: atom_id res chain seq x y z
N MET A 1 -11.13 -7.49 -20.68
CA MET A 1 -10.50 -6.37 -19.94
C MET A 1 -9.27 -6.93 -19.27
N SER A 2 -8.10 -6.31 -19.41
CA SER A 2 -6.87 -6.88 -18.83
C SER A 2 -6.95 -6.89 -17.31
N ARG A 3 -6.53 -8.00 -16.67
CA ARG A 3 -6.47 -8.16 -15.21
C ARG A 3 -5.04 -7.93 -14.74
N VAL A 4 -4.87 -6.97 -13.84
CA VAL A 4 -3.58 -6.67 -13.19
C VAL A 4 -3.68 -7.04 -11.72
N LEU A 5 -2.80 -7.93 -11.27
CA LEU A 5 -2.64 -8.24 -9.86
C LEU A 5 -1.56 -7.36 -9.24
N ILE A 6 -1.85 -6.76 -8.09
CA ILE A 6 -0.87 -6.14 -7.21
C ILE A 6 -0.76 -6.99 -5.94
N VAL A 7 0.45 -7.47 -5.66
CA VAL A 7 0.74 -8.27 -4.46
C VAL A 7 1.29 -7.34 -3.37
N GLY A 8 0.45 -7.09 -2.36
CA GLY A 8 0.71 -6.24 -1.21
C GLY A 8 -0.22 -5.03 -1.13
N ALA A 9 -1.08 -4.99 -0.11
CA ALA A 9 -1.91 -3.85 0.26
C ALA A 9 -1.17 -2.90 1.23
N GLY A 10 0.10 -2.60 0.92
CA GLY A 10 0.91 -1.58 1.59
C GLY A 10 0.89 -0.24 0.84
N LEU A 11 1.68 0.74 1.30
CA LEU A 11 1.76 2.07 0.68
C LEU A 11 2.03 1.98 -0.83
N THR A 12 3.11 1.31 -1.22
CA THR A 12 3.51 1.17 -2.63
C THR A 12 2.42 0.53 -3.47
N GLY A 13 1.83 -0.58 -3.02
CA GLY A 13 0.75 -1.26 -3.75
C GLY A 13 -0.52 -0.41 -3.87
N SER A 14 -0.93 0.29 -2.81
CA SER A 14 -2.10 1.16 -2.84
C SER A 14 -1.93 2.37 -3.77
N VAL A 15 -0.76 3.03 -3.74
CA VAL A 15 -0.44 4.14 -4.65
C VAL A 15 -0.34 3.63 -6.09
N CYS A 16 0.25 2.46 -6.32
CA CYS A 16 0.31 1.84 -7.64
C CYS A 16 -1.10 1.56 -8.21
N ALA A 17 -1.99 0.97 -7.39
CA ALA A 17 -3.38 0.74 -7.78
C ALA A 17 -4.10 2.04 -8.14
N CYS A 18 -3.93 3.08 -7.32
CA CYS A 18 -4.53 4.40 -7.55
C CYS A 18 -4.02 5.04 -8.85
N LEU A 19 -2.70 5.00 -9.09
CA LEU A 19 -2.11 5.54 -10.32
C LEU A 19 -2.55 4.76 -11.55
N LEU A 20 -2.59 3.43 -11.50
CA LEU A 20 -3.12 2.62 -12.61
C LEU A 20 -4.58 2.97 -12.91
N ARG A 21 -5.41 3.17 -11.88
CA ARG A 21 -6.80 3.62 -12.07
C ARG A 21 -6.87 5.00 -12.71
N ARG A 22 -6.04 5.96 -12.29
CA ARG A 22 -6.01 7.33 -12.85
C ARG A 22 -5.61 7.32 -14.33
N GLU A 23 -4.58 6.55 -14.68
CA GLU A 23 -4.05 6.51 -16.05
C GLU A 23 -4.89 5.66 -17.02
N LEU A 24 -5.35 4.49 -16.57
CA LEU A 24 -6.02 3.52 -17.43
C LEU A 24 -7.54 3.50 -17.25
N GLN A 25 -8.06 4.24 -16.26
CA GLN A 25 -9.49 4.32 -15.95
C GLN A 25 -10.10 2.92 -15.79
N ASN A 26 -11.23 2.66 -16.45
CA ASN A 26 -11.91 1.37 -16.43
C ASN A 26 -11.42 0.41 -17.52
N LYS A 27 -10.25 0.64 -18.13
CA LYS A 27 -9.71 -0.27 -19.17
C LYS A 27 -9.03 -1.50 -18.58
N VAL A 28 -8.72 -1.49 -17.28
CA VAL A 28 -8.10 -2.58 -16.55
C VAL A 28 -8.93 -2.94 -15.32
N ASN A 29 -9.01 -4.24 -15.04
CA ASN A 29 -9.45 -4.74 -13.75
C ASN A 29 -8.21 -4.81 -12.84
N ILE A 30 -8.25 -4.11 -11.71
CA ILE A 30 -7.16 -4.05 -10.73
C ILE A 30 -7.57 -4.91 -9.54
N VAL A 31 -6.76 -5.92 -9.24
CA VAL A 31 -6.94 -6.80 -8.10
C VAL A 31 -5.76 -6.60 -7.15
N VAL A 32 -6.03 -6.47 -5.86
CA VAL A 32 -4.99 -6.35 -4.83
C VAL A 32 -5.12 -7.52 -3.87
N TRP A 33 -4.04 -8.30 -3.74
CA TRP A 33 -3.95 -9.38 -2.77
C TRP A 33 -2.97 -9.05 -1.66
N ASP A 34 -3.36 -9.31 -0.41
CA ASP A 34 -2.45 -9.26 0.73
C ASP A 34 -2.61 -10.50 1.60
N LYS A 35 -1.49 -10.99 2.12
CA LYS A 35 -1.47 -12.15 3.03
C LYS A 35 -2.00 -11.83 4.43
N ALA A 36 -2.01 -10.57 4.83
CA ALA A 36 -2.48 -10.12 6.13
C ALA A 36 -4.02 -10.06 6.17
N ARG A 37 -4.56 -9.89 7.38
CA ARG A 37 -6.00 -9.72 7.63
C ARG A 37 -6.53 -8.30 7.33
N GLY A 38 -5.65 -7.40 6.89
CA GLY A 38 -5.98 -6.01 6.64
C GLY A 38 -4.85 -5.25 5.94
N SER A 39 -5.17 -4.07 5.42
CA SER A 39 -4.23 -3.22 4.67
C SER A 39 -3.31 -2.42 5.59
N GLY A 40 -2.21 -1.93 5.02
CA GLY A 40 -1.28 -1.00 5.67
C GLY A 40 0.16 -1.52 5.68
N GLY A 41 0.36 -2.82 5.85
CA GLY A 41 1.70 -3.41 5.97
C GLY A 41 2.50 -2.76 7.11
N ARG A 42 3.63 -2.13 6.77
CA ARG A 42 4.48 -1.37 7.72
C ARG A 42 3.91 0.01 8.09
N MET A 43 2.74 0.38 7.57
CA MET A 43 1.94 1.52 8.00
C MET A 43 0.66 1.03 8.71
N SER A 44 0.66 -0.16 9.31
CA SER A 44 -0.52 -0.69 9.99
C SER A 44 -0.81 0.04 11.30
N THR A 45 -2.10 0.25 11.55
CA THR A 45 -2.65 0.74 12.81
C THR A 45 -3.40 -0.41 13.47
N THR A 46 -3.05 -0.76 14.71
CA THR A 46 -3.83 -1.72 15.51
C THR A 46 -4.99 -1.03 16.20
N ARG A 47 -6.13 -1.70 16.29
CA ARG A 47 -7.31 -1.26 17.05
C ARG A 47 -7.69 -2.39 17.98
N PRO A 48 -7.63 -2.21 19.31
CA PRO A 48 -8.05 -3.25 20.22
C PRO A 48 -9.56 -3.53 20.07
N PRO A 49 -10.02 -4.75 20.40
CA PRO A 49 -11.44 -5.12 20.26
C PRO A 49 -12.38 -4.29 21.13
N ASP A 50 -11.86 -3.79 22.25
CA ASP A 50 -12.60 -2.94 23.18
C ASP A 50 -12.75 -1.52 22.59
N PRO A 51 -13.99 -1.03 22.36
CA PRO A 51 -14.24 0.31 21.84
C PRO A 51 -13.71 1.45 22.72
N SER A 52 -13.46 1.20 24.00
CA SER A 52 -12.84 2.17 24.92
C SER A 52 -11.33 2.28 24.75
N SER A 53 -10.71 1.36 24.02
CA SER A 53 -9.27 1.33 23.80
C SER A 53 -8.84 2.18 22.60
N HIS A 54 -7.68 2.83 22.74
CA HIS A 54 -7.12 3.66 21.68
C HIS A 54 -6.41 2.82 20.62
N SER A 55 -6.48 3.30 19.38
CA SER A 55 -5.68 2.76 18.29
C SER A 55 -4.21 3.15 18.44
N ALA A 56 -3.30 2.30 17.97
CA ALA A 56 -1.87 2.58 17.96
C ALA A 56 -1.25 2.26 16.59
N ASP A 57 -0.37 3.13 16.12
CA ASP A 57 0.45 2.88 14.94
C ASP A 57 1.66 2.04 15.34
N LEU A 58 1.76 0.81 14.81
CA LEU A 58 2.83 -0.13 15.19
C LEU A 58 4.05 -0.05 14.25
N GLY A 59 3.90 0.65 13.13
CA GLY A 59 4.91 0.79 12.10
C GLY A 59 5.40 2.22 11.96
N ALA A 60 5.25 2.82 10.77
CA ALA A 60 5.59 4.22 10.55
C ALA A 60 4.82 5.14 11.51
N GLN A 61 5.52 6.05 12.18
CA GLN A 61 4.97 6.92 13.22
C GLN A 61 4.58 8.31 12.70
N TYR A 62 5.35 8.83 11.73
CA TYR A 62 5.11 10.11 11.08
C TYR A 62 5.72 10.07 9.68
N ILE A 63 5.36 11.05 8.85
CA ILE A 63 5.86 11.22 7.49
C ILE A 63 6.66 12.52 7.44
N THR A 64 7.95 12.42 7.09
CA THR A 64 8.80 13.58 6.84
C THR A 64 8.89 13.85 5.34
N ALA A 65 8.61 15.09 4.95
CA ALA A 65 8.85 15.58 3.59
C ALA A 65 10.07 16.51 3.61
N THR A 66 11.11 16.14 2.87
CA THR A 66 12.20 17.06 2.53
C THR A 66 11.68 18.14 1.58
N PRO A 67 12.35 19.31 1.47
CA PRO A 67 11.95 20.34 0.51
C PRO A 67 11.80 19.82 -0.92
N ALA A 68 12.73 18.96 -1.35
CA ALA A 68 12.69 18.34 -2.68
C ALA A 68 11.44 17.47 -2.87
N TYR A 69 11.10 16.61 -1.91
CA TYR A 69 9.92 15.75 -2.02
C TYR A 69 8.59 16.49 -1.80
N ALA A 70 8.58 17.52 -0.96
CA ALA A 70 7.42 18.40 -0.82
C ALA A 70 7.08 19.08 -2.15
N GLN A 71 8.09 19.41 -2.96
CA GLN A 71 7.91 19.95 -4.30
C GLN A 71 7.55 18.87 -5.33
N SER A 72 8.36 17.81 -5.46
CA SER A 72 8.18 16.81 -6.51
C SER A 72 6.90 15.98 -6.35
N HIS A 73 6.45 15.77 -5.10
CA HIS A 73 5.24 15.01 -4.78
C HIS A 73 4.12 15.89 -4.24
N HIS A 74 4.14 17.19 -4.59
CA HIS A 74 3.20 18.17 -4.07
C HIS A 74 1.74 17.75 -4.22
N SER A 75 1.36 17.16 -5.36
CA SER A 75 -0.01 16.69 -5.61
C SER A 75 -0.49 15.68 -4.57
N PHE A 76 0.33 14.69 -4.21
CA PHE A 76 -0.01 13.70 -3.18
C PHE A 76 -0.15 14.32 -1.80
N TYR A 77 0.77 15.21 -1.42
CA TYR A 77 0.69 15.89 -0.12
C TYR A 77 -0.57 16.78 -0.05
N SER A 78 -0.85 17.57 -1.09
CA SER A 78 -2.03 18.43 -1.16
C SER A 78 -3.32 17.62 -1.10
N GLU A 79 -3.39 16.52 -1.85
CA GLU A 79 -4.54 15.61 -1.84
C GLU A 79 -4.82 15.09 -0.42
N LEU A 80 -3.80 14.49 0.23
CA LEU A 80 -3.94 13.90 1.56
C LEU A 80 -4.21 14.94 2.66
N LEU A 81 -3.67 16.16 2.54
CA LEU A 81 -3.97 17.27 3.45
C LEU A 81 -5.41 17.76 3.27
N SER A 82 -5.86 17.91 2.02
CA SER A 82 -7.21 18.39 1.71
C SER A 82 -8.30 17.41 2.12
N SER A 83 -8.02 16.10 2.06
CA SER A 83 -8.93 15.04 2.52
C SER A 83 -8.87 14.80 4.03
N GLY A 84 -7.99 15.51 4.76
CA GLY A 84 -7.81 15.35 6.20
C GLY A 84 -7.15 14.03 6.62
N VAL A 85 -6.68 13.22 5.66
CA VAL A 85 -5.93 11.99 5.92
C VAL A 85 -4.57 12.31 6.55
N LEU A 86 -3.96 13.41 6.13
CA LEU A 86 -2.67 13.90 6.62
C LEU A 86 -2.87 15.24 7.35
N GLN A 87 -2.11 15.47 8.42
CA GLN A 87 -2.05 16.75 9.13
C GLN A 87 -0.60 17.07 9.52
N PRO A 88 -0.22 18.35 9.65
CA PRO A 88 1.09 18.73 10.18
C PRO A 88 1.30 18.16 11.59
N LEU A 89 2.51 17.67 11.87
CA LEU A 89 2.93 17.31 13.23
C LEU A 89 3.24 18.61 13.99
N LEU A 90 2.35 19.00 14.90
CA LEU A 90 2.48 20.21 15.72
C LEU A 90 3.06 19.94 17.11
N THR A 91 3.11 18.68 17.54
CA THR A 91 3.59 18.27 18.86
C THR A 91 5.10 18.13 18.86
N GLN A 92 5.73 18.54 19.96
CA GLN A 92 7.16 18.30 20.18
C GLN A 92 7.44 16.80 20.36
N VAL A 93 8.39 16.29 19.60
CA VAL A 93 8.94 14.94 19.77
C VAL A 93 10.37 15.09 20.27
N GLU A 94 10.63 14.67 21.50
CA GLU A 94 11.95 14.76 22.11
C GLU A 94 12.98 13.97 21.29
N GLY A 95 14.14 14.58 21.02
CA GLY A 95 15.20 13.98 20.21
C GLY A 95 14.97 14.00 18.69
N LEU A 96 13.84 14.55 18.21
CA LEU A 96 13.62 14.75 16.78
C LEU A 96 14.58 15.84 16.25
N LYS A 97 15.48 15.44 15.35
CA LYS A 97 16.37 16.38 14.66
C LYS A 97 15.61 17.01 13.51
N HIS A 98 15.27 18.28 13.64
CA HIS A 98 14.74 19.06 12.54
C HIS A 98 15.87 19.48 11.62
N LYS A 99 15.84 19.07 10.35
CA LYS A 99 16.64 19.74 9.32
C LYS A 99 15.85 20.92 8.77
N ASP A 100 16.57 21.95 8.34
CA ASP A 100 15.95 23.16 7.80
C ASP A 100 14.93 22.84 6.70
N ASN A 101 13.74 23.41 6.83
CA ASN A 101 12.63 23.32 5.87
C ASN A 101 12.01 21.92 5.67
N GLU A 102 12.32 20.93 6.51
CA GLU A 102 11.55 19.68 6.53
C GLU A 102 10.15 19.89 7.13
N ARG A 103 9.16 19.22 6.55
CA ARG A 103 7.78 19.22 7.07
C ARG A 103 7.43 17.83 7.57
N ASN A 104 7.04 17.74 8.83
CA ASN A 104 6.59 16.50 9.45
C ASN A 104 5.07 16.45 9.49
N TYR A 105 4.53 15.27 9.26
CA TYR A 105 3.10 15.03 9.20
C TYR A 105 2.72 13.77 9.98
N VAL A 106 1.49 13.77 10.48
CA VAL A 106 0.83 12.62 11.12
C VAL A 106 -0.53 12.40 10.48
N THR A 107 -1.18 11.32 10.85
CA THR A 107 -2.51 10.96 10.37
C THR A 107 -3.47 10.87 11.56
N PRO A 108 -4.51 11.71 11.66
CA PRO A 108 -5.43 11.70 12.81
C PRO A 108 -6.25 10.40 12.90
N LEU A 109 -6.37 9.65 11.80
CA LEU A 109 -7.14 8.41 11.70
C LEU A 109 -6.27 7.14 11.82
N GLY A 110 -5.00 7.29 12.20
CA GLY A 110 -3.97 6.24 12.22
C GLY A 110 -3.28 6.08 10.86
N MET A 111 -2.02 5.67 10.87
CA MET A 111 -1.12 5.67 9.71
C MET A 111 -1.63 4.83 8.54
N CYS A 112 -2.42 3.78 8.81
CA CYS A 112 -3.02 2.96 7.76
C CYS A 112 -4.06 3.70 6.90
N SER A 113 -4.54 4.86 7.35
CA SER A 113 -5.49 5.70 6.62
C SER A 113 -4.96 6.16 5.26
N VAL A 114 -3.66 6.44 5.13
CA VAL A 114 -3.04 6.79 3.84
C VAL A 114 -3.19 5.66 2.83
N VAL A 115 -2.95 4.42 3.27
CA VAL A 115 -3.08 3.23 2.41
C VAL A 115 -4.53 3.00 2.03
N LYS A 116 -5.46 3.15 2.99
CA LYS A 116 -6.91 3.00 2.74
C LYS A 116 -7.45 4.06 1.78
N HIS A 117 -6.97 5.30 1.88
CA HIS A 117 -7.31 6.39 0.97
C HIS A 117 -7.00 5.99 -0.47
N PHE A 118 -5.76 5.60 -0.78
CA PHE A 118 -5.38 5.22 -2.14
C PHE A 118 -6.04 3.93 -2.64
N LEU A 119 -6.29 2.94 -1.76
CA LEU A 119 -7.05 1.75 -2.13
C LEU A 119 -8.50 2.12 -2.50
N SER A 120 -9.15 3.00 -1.73
CA SER A 120 -10.50 3.50 -2.04
C SER A 120 -10.52 4.22 -3.39
N GLU A 121 -9.59 5.16 -3.61
CA GLU A 121 -9.47 5.91 -4.87
C GLU A 121 -9.19 5.01 -6.09
N SER A 122 -8.51 3.88 -5.87
CA SER A 122 -8.23 2.92 -6.94
C SER A 122 -9.46 2.14 -7.40
N GLY A 123 -10.47 1.98 -6.55
CA GLY A 123 -11.61 1.08 -6.81
C GLY A 123 -11.18 -0.33 -7.20
N ALA A 124 -10.08 -0.84 -6.61
CA ALA A 124 -9.55 -2.17 -6.88
C ALA A 124 -10.30 -3.24 -6.07
N ASP A 125 -10.40 -4.46 -6.62
CA ASP A 125 -10.93 -5.61 -5.90
C ASP A 125 -9.88 -6.07 -4.87
N LEU A 126 -10.16 -5.88 -3.59
CA LEU A 126 -9.22 -6.11 -2.49
C LEU A 126 -9.51 -7.42 -1.77
N PHE A 127 -8.51 -8.30 -1.72
CA PHE A 127 -8.61 -9.59 -1.04
C PHE A 127 -7.50 -9.76 -0.01
N PHE A 128 -7.93 -9.94 1.24
CA PHE A 128 -7.05 -10.25 2.38
C PHE A 128 -6.90 -11.76 2.56
N GLU A 129 -5.92 -12.17 3.34
CA GLU A 129 -5.57 -13.58 3.55
C GLU A 129 -5.26 -14.33 2.24
N HIS A 130 -4.89 -13.60 1.19
CA HIS A 130 -4.47 -14.12 -0.11
C HIS A 130 -2.93 -14.08 -0.18
N HIS A 131 -2.31 -15.14 0.34
CA HIS A 131 -0.86 -15.26 0.36
C HIS A 131 -0.35 -15.91 -0.93
N VAL A 132 0.22 -15.10 -1.83
CA VAL A 132 0.89 -15.59 -3.05
C VAL A 132 2.12 -16.43 -2.68
N THR A 133 2.22 -17.61 -3.28
CA THR A 133 3.32 -18.57 -3.04
C THR A 133 4.11 -18.90 -4.30
N GLY A 134 3.52 -18.74 -5.49
CA GLY A 134 4.17 -19.05 -6.75
C GLY A 134 3.65 -18.22 -7.90
N LEU A 135 4.52 -17.99 -8.89
CA LEU A 135 4.20 -17.25 -10.12
C LEU A 135 4.79 -18.01 -11.30
N TYR A 136 3.92 -18.49 -12.19
CA TYR A 136 4.30 -19.31 -13.34
C TYR A 136 3.82 -18.64 -14.61
N ARG A 137 4.68 -18.62 -15.63
CA ARG A 137 4.34 -18.03 -16.91
C ARG A 137 3.45 -18.99 -17.69
N SER A 138 2.26 -18.53 -18.04
CA SER A 138 1.28 -19.28 -18.84
C SER A 138 1.02 -18.52 -20.14
N GLY A 139 1.87 -18.76 -21.14
CA GLY A 139 1.85 -18.04 -22.41
C GLY A 139 2.13 -16.55 -22.25
N ALA A 140 1.12 -15.72 -22.54
CA ALA A 140 1.18 -14.26 -22.40
C ALA A 140 0.72 -13.74 -21.03
N SER A 141 0.25 -14.64 -20.15
CA SER A 141 -0.29 -14.30 -18.84
C SER A 141 0.52 -14.99 -17.74
N TRP A 142 0.14 -14.72 -16.49
CA TRP A 142 0.70 -15.32 -15.29
C TRP A 142 -0.35 -16.17 -14.60
N GLU A 143 0.01 -17.39 -14.26
CA GLU A 143 -0.71 -18.18 -13.27
C GLU A 143 -0.14 -17.89 -11.88
N VAL A 144 -1.01 -17.47 -10.97
CA VAL A 144 -0.65 -17.03 -9.62
C VAL A 144 -1.17 -18.03 -8.61
N GLU A 145 -0.24 -18.74 -7.98
CA GLU A 145 -0.54 -19.66 -6.89
C GLU A 145 -0.62 -18.93 -5.56
N ARG A 146 -1.53 -19.40 -4.70
CA ARG A 146 -1.69 -18.92 -3.33
C ARG A 146 -1.72 -20.08 -2.35
N LYS A 147 -1.33 -19.80 -1.11
CA LYS A 147 -1.21 -20.81 -0.03
C LYS A 147 -2.49 -21.63 0.20
N ALA A 148 -3.65 -21.04 0.00
CA ALA A 148 -4.95 -21.70 0.13
C ALA A 148 -5.90 -21.23 -0.97
N GLY A 149 -6.63 -22.16 -1.57
CA GLY A 149 -7.55 -21.91 -2.68
C GLY A 149 -6.95 -22.24 -4.04
N ALA A 150 -7.74 -22.01 -5.09
CA ALA A 150 -7.31 -22.24 -6.47
C ALA A 150 -6.40 -21.11 -6.98
N SER A 151 -5.50 -21.45 -7.90
CA SER A 151 -4.72 -20.50 -8.69
C SER A 151 -5.63 -19.63 -9.55
N GLU A 152 -5.17 -18.42 -9.84
CA GLU A 152 -5.86 -17.50 -10.77
C GLU A 152 -4.90 -16.95 -11.81
N THR A 153 -5.44 -16.55 -12.96
CA THR A 153 -4.68 -15.98 -14.06
C THR A 153 -4.80 -14.46 -14.16
N PHE A 154 -3.68 -13.81 -14.45
CA PHE A 154 -3.58 -12.35 -14.61
C PHE A 154 -2.69 -12.00 -15.81
N ASP A 155 -2.99 -10.90 -16.49
CA ASP A 155 -2.18 -10.43 -17.63
C ASP A 155 -0.88 -9.76 -17.17
N ALA A 156 -0.88 -9.18 -15.97
CA ALA A 156 0.30 -8.62 -15.33
C ALA A 156 0.25 -8.79 -13.81
N VAL A 157 1.43 -8.93 -13.20
CA VAL A 157 1.60 -9.02 -11.75
C VAL A 157 2.63 -7.98 -11.30
N ILE A 158 2.29 -7.19 -10.28
CA ILE A 158 3.16 -6.18 -9.67
C ILE A 158 3.46 -6.62 -8.23
N LEU A 159 4.73 -6.85 -7.93
CA LEU A 159 5.19 -7.26 -6.61
C LEU A 159 5.64 -6.05 -5.81
N THR A 160 5.03 -5.84 -4.64
CA THR A 160 5.36 -4.71 -3.75
C THR A 160 5.79 -5.13 -2.34
N MET A 161 5.84 -6.44 -2.08
CA MET A 161 6.36 -6.97 -0.82
C MET A 161 7.90 -6.81 -0.73
N PRO A 162 8.48 -6.84 0.49
CA PRO A 162 9.94 -6.74 0.66
C PRO A 162 10.70 -7.80 -0.17
N VAL A 163 11.87 -7.43 -0.69
CA VAL A 163 12.72 -8.30 -1.54
C VAL A 163 12.90 -9.72 -0.99
N PRO A 164 13.18 -9.94 0.33
CA PRO A 164 13.30 -11.31 0.85
C PRO A 164 12.06 -12.17 0.67
N GLN A 165 10.85 -11.59 0.64
CA GLN A 165 9.60 -12.32 0.37
C GLN A 165 9.42 -12.61 -1.12
N ILE A 166 9.94 -11.77 -2.01
CA ILE A 166 9.96 -12.02 -3.47
C ILE A 166 10.85 -13.24 -3.76
N LEU A 167 12.02 -13.31 -3.13
CA LEU A 167 12.96 -14.42 -3.30
C LEU A 167 12.45 -15.77 -2.75
N GLN A 168 11.34 -15.77 -2.01
CA GLN A 168 10.70 -16.98 -1.50
C GLN A 168 9.60 -17.52 -2.42
N LEU A 169 9.26 -16.79 -3.49
CA LEU A 169 8.26 -17.24 -4.46
C LEU A 169 8.80 -18.42 -5.28
N GLN A 170 7.91 -19.37 -5.55
CA GLN A 170 8.16 -20.46 -6.49
C GLN A 170 7.85 -20.03 -7.92
N GLY A 171 8.33 -20.81 -8.90
CA GLY A 171 8.03 -20.63 -10.31
C GLY A 171 9.09 -19.83 -11.08
N ASP A 172 8.63 -19.03 -12.04
CA ASP A 172 9.46 -18.44 -13.10
C ASP A 172 9.95 -17.02 -12.78
N VAL A 173 9.66 -16.52 -11.58
CA VAL A 173 10.11 -15.18 -11.16
C VAL A 173 11.55 -15.27 -10.65
N GLY A 174 12.47 -14.62 -11.37
CA GLY A 174 13.88 -14.55 -11.02
C GLY A 174 14.76 -15.68 -11.57
N GLN A 175 14.21 -16.52 -12.46
CA GLN A 175 14.97 -17.42 -13.32
C GLN A 175 15.50 -16.70 -14.57
#